data_AF-A0A315XMP7-F1
#
_entry.id   AF-A0A315XMP7-F1
#
_cell.length_a   1.000
_cell.length_b   1.000
_cell.length_c   1.000
_cell.angle_alpha   90.00
_cell.angle_beta   90.00
_cell.angle_gamma   90.00
#
_symmetry.space_group_name_H-M   'P 1'
#
loop_
_entity.id
_entity.type
_entity.pdbx_description
1 polymer ?
#
loop_
_entity_poly.entity_id
_entity_poly.type
_entity_poly.pdbx_seq_one_letter_code
_entity_poly.pdbx_strand_id
1 'polypeptide(L)'
;MRKPYVILIGSASGIGKSTIAAELARSLNIKHLIESDFIRAVVRGIIGKEYAPALHSSSYDAYKHIRNKNRFRSYDELVSAGFDEHASYVVPALEKIIQRAITDYDDIILEGVHLVPGLINTEQFEEDANIYFFILSSDEESHKERFVKRAVEIHRGGKQLDFFKENRIIHDHLLSEAEEHGAAVIKSETIEKTLDKILSHIHNSSMNIKLINSVDELSDVIKIIINDNNGSVEKITYNIKGFKEPLVRTVHVNDNESAKRFIDNVTNDPSKKEYLTELYNLSEYRDTTISASSEEKLNKILKELTDKGYVLNE
;
A
#
# COMPACT_ATOMS: atom_id res chain seq x y z
N MET A 1 23.50 2.56 -16.03
CA MET A 1 22.83 1.24 -16.07
C MET A 1 21.43 1.40 -15.50
N ARG A 2 20.50 0.47 -15.81
CA ARG A 2 19.15 0.51 -15.21
C ARG A 2 19.26 0.18 -13.72
N LYS A 3 18.62 0.97 -12.86
CA LYS A 3 18.43 0.62 -11.45
C LYS A 3 17.44 -0.55 -11.33
N PRO A 4 17.79 -1.66 -10.66
CA PRO A 4 16.84 -2.75 -10.42
C PRO A 4 15.71 -2.30 -9.49
N TYR A 5 14.57 -2.96 -9.60
CA TYR A 5 13.44 -2.81 -8.70
C TYR A 5 13.63 -3.69 -7.47
N VAL A 6 13.53 -3.10 -6.29
CA VAL A 6 13.44 -3.82 -5.01
C VAL A 6 12.08 -3.51 -4.41
N ILE A 7 11.19 -4.50 -4.44
CA ILE A 7 9.81 -4.35 -3.98
C ILE A 7 9.63 -5.16 -2.71
N LEU A 8 9.30 -4.50 -1.60
CA LEU A 8 9.04 -5.08 -0.30
C LEU A 8 7.54 -5.07 -0.04
N ILE A 9 6.94 -6.23 0.25
CA ILE A 9 5.51 -6.38 0.55
C ILE A 9 5.32 -6.99 1.93
N GLY A 10 5.15 -6.13 2.93
CA GLY A 10 4.87 -6.51 4.31
C GLY A 10 3.38 -6.59 4.59
N SER A 11 2.96 -7.47 5.50
CA SER A 11 1.63 -7.46 6.12
C SER A 11 1.58 -8.47 7.27
N ALA A 12 0.58 -8.35 8.13
CA ALA A 12 0.24 -9.44 9.07
C ALA A 12 -0.18 -10.72 8.32
N SER A 13 -0.17 -11.85 9.02
CA SER A 13 -0.61 -13.13 8.46
C SER A 13 -2.10 -13.10 8.13
N GLY A 14 -2.48 -13.67 6.98
CA GLY A 14 -3.89 -13.79 6.57
C GLY A 14 -4.45 -12.61 5.77
N ILE A 15 -3.63 -11.60 5.43
CA ILE A 15 -4.07 -10.43 4.66
C ILE A 15 -4.11 -10.71 3.13
N GLY A 16 -3.36 -11.68 2.61
CA GLY A 16 -3.33 -11.99 1.17
C GLY A 16 -2.04 -11.61 0.44
N LYS A 17 -0.99 -11.25 1.18
CA LYS A 17 0.34 -10.85 0.67
C LYS A 17 0.92 -11.79 -0.39
N SER A 18 0.92 -13.11 -0.16
CA SER A 18 1.58 -14.07 -1.03
C SER A 18 0.91 -14.16 -2.40
N THR A 19 -0.43 -14.02 -2.43
CA THR A 19 -1.20 -13.97 -3.68
C THR A 19 -0.90 -12.69 -4.47
N ILE A 20 -0.91 -11.54 -3.79
CA ILE A 20 -0.59 -10.25 -4.43
C ILE A 20 0.85 -10.22 -4.94
N ALA A 21 1.81 -10.70 -4.16
CA ALA A 21 3.22 -10.74 -4.55
C ALA A 21 3.46 -11.65 -5.78
N ALA A 22 2.79 -12.81 -5.84
CA ALA A 22 2.87 -13.71 -6.99
C ALA A 22 2.30 -13.08 -8.27
N GLU A 23 1.14 -12.43 -8.19
CA GLU A 23 0.55 -11.75 -9.34
C GLU A 23 1.33 -10.51 -9.77
N LEU A 24 1.94 -9.79 -8.82
CA LEU A 24 2.82 -8.66 -9.12
C LEU A 24 4.08 -9.13 -9.83
N ALA A 25 4.71 -10.21 -9.35
CA ALA A 25 5.87 -10.83 -9.98
C ALA A 25 5.57 -11.23 -11.42
N ARG A 26 4.40 -11.84 -11.65
CA ARG A 26 3.92 -12.19 -12.99
C ARG A 26 3.71 -10.96 -13.88
N SER A 27 3.10 -9.91 -13.33
CA SER A 27 2.77 -8.69 -14.08
C SER A 27 4.00 -7.89 -14.49
N LEU A 28 5.01 -7.83 -13.61
CA LEU A 28 6.28 -7.13 -13.86
C LEU A 28 7.35 -8.04 -14.48
N ASN A 29 7.06 -9.31 -14.72
CA ASN A 29 8.01 -10.33 -15.19
C ASN A 29 9.27 -10.44 -14.31
N ILE A 30 9.09 -10.30 -12.99
CA ILE A 30 10.15 -10.42 -11.98
C ILE A 30 10.27 -11.89 -11.56
N LYS A 31 11.46 -12.46 -11.74
CA LYS A 31 11.72 -13.88 -11.44
C LYS A 31 12.01 -14.15 -9.96
N HIS A 32 12.59 -13.18 -9.26
CA HIS A 32 13.03 -13.33 -7.89
C HIS A 32 11.92 -12.91 -6.93
N LEU A 33 11.02 -13.84 -6.61
CA LEU A 33 10.04 -13.69 -5.54
C LEU A 33 10.48 -14.52 -4.32
N ILE A 34 10.76 -13.88 -3.19
CA ILE A 34 11.29 -14.55 -1.99
C ILE A 34 10.42 -14.25 -0.78
N GLU A 35 9.97 -15.31 -0.09
CA GLU A 35 9.25 -15.19 1.17
C GLU A 35 10.22 -15.10 2.36
N SER A 36 10.02 -14.10 3.22
CA SER A 36 10.84 -13.89 4.41
C SER A 36 10.79 -15.05 5.40
N ASP A 37 9.74 -15.87 5.38
CA ASP A 37 9.66 -17.09 6.19
C ASP A 37 10.70 -18.15 5.77
N PHE A 38 11.07 -18.24 4.47
CA PHE A 38 12.15 -19.12 4.04
C PHE A 38 13.50 -18.65 4.58
N ILE A 39 13.73 -17.34 4.58
CA ILE A 39 14.94 -16.73 5.15
C ILE A 39 14.99 -17.03 6.65
N ARG A 40 13.87 -16.83 7.36
CA ARG A 40 13.76 -17.18 8.77
C ARG A 40 14.09 -18.66 9.03
N ALA A 41 13.62 -19.58 8.18
CA ALA A 41 13.92 -21.00 8.33
C ALA A 41 15.43 -21.29 8.27
N VAL A 42 16.15 -20.59 7.39
CA VAL A 42 17.62 -20.67 7.32
C VAL A 42 18.26 -20.10 8.58
N VAL A 43 17.88 -18.89 9.01
CA VAL A 43 18.44 -18.24 10.21
C VAL A 43 18.18 -19.09 11.46
N ARG A 44 17.01 -19.72 11.58
CA ARG A 44 16.66 -20.66 12.66
C ARG A 44 17.54 -21.90 12.72
N GLY A 45 18.07 -22.36 11.58
CA GLY A 45 19.02 -23.47 11.54
C GLY A 45 20.40 -23.10 12.07
N ILE A 46 20.72 -21.81 12.11
CA ILE A 46 22.02 -21.28 12.53
C ILE A 46 21.98 -20.86 14.01
N ILE A 47 20.93 -20.14 14.42
CA ILE A 47 20.81 -19.60 15.78
C ILE A 47 19.90 -20.49 16.62
N GLY A 48 20.44 -21.07 17.69
CA GLY A 48 19.71 -21.90 18.65
C GLY A 48 18.59 -21.14 19.39
N LYS A 49 17.53 -21.86 19.78
CA LYS A 49 16.35 -21.31 20.47
C LYS A 49 16.70 -20.67 21.82
N GLU A 50 17.73 -21.17 22.47
CA GLU A 50 18.27 -20.66 23.72
C GLU A 50 18.86 -19.24 23.58
N TYR A 51 19.33 -18.88 22.39
CA TYR A 51 19.89 -17.56 22.09
C TYR A 51 18.85 -16.62 21.46
N ALA A 52 17.98 -17.15 20.60
CA ALA A 52 16.96 -16.35 19.90
C ALA A 52 15.56 -17.00 20.03
N PRO A 53 14.93 -17.01 21.21
CA PRO A 53 13.66 -17.71 21.41
C PRO A 53 12.52 -17.15 20.53
N ALA A 54 12.47 -15.83 20.33
CA ALA A 54 11.48 -15.17 19.47
C ALA A 54 11.60 -15.59 17.99
N LEU A 55 12.81 -15.87 17.49
CA LEU A 55 13.02 -16.38 16.13
C LEU A 55 12.36 -17.76 15.91
N HIS A 56 12.27 -18.57 16.97
CA HIS A 56 11.74 -19.94 16.95
C HIS A 56 10.24 -20.06 17.24
N SER A 57 9.57 -18.97 17.64
CA SER A 57 8.12 -18.90 17.76
C SER A 57 7.46 -18.41 16.47
N SER A 58 6.13 -18.41 16.44
CA SER A 58 5.37 -17.61 15.46
C SER A 58 5.50 -16.12 15.81
N SER A 59 5.34 -15.25 14.81
CA SER A 59 5.38 -13.78 14.99
C SER A 59 4.41 -13.29 16.08
N TYR A 60 3.17 -13.78 16.05
CA TYR A 60 2.13 -13.46 17.03
C TYR A 60 2.36 -14.03 18.44
N ASP A 61 3.33 -14.93 18.61
CA ASP A 61 3.64 -15.56 19.90
C ASP A 61 4.97 -15.08 20.49
N ALA A 62 5.75 -14.31 19.75
CA ALA A 62 7.11 -13.92 20.12
C ALA A 62 7.19 -13.13 21.43
N TYR A 63 6.17 -12.31 21.71
CA TYR A 63 6.06 -11.53 22.94
C TYR A 63 6.07 -12.38 24.22
N LYS A 64 5.73 -13.68 24.12
CA LYS A 64 5.78 -14.60 25.27
C LYS A 64 7.20 -14.78 25.80
N HIS A 65 8.20 -14.58 24.94
CA HIS A 65 9.62 -14.73 25.25
C HIS A 65 10.27 -13.48 25.85
N ILE A 66 9.56 -12.34 25.84
CA ILE A 66 9.99 -11.14 26.55
C ILE A 66 10.06 -11.44 28.05
N ARG A 67 11.22 -11.21 28.66
CA ARG A 67 11.45 -11.48 30.08
C ARG A 67 10.81 -10.42 30.98
N ASN A 68 11.06 -9.14 30.70
CA ASN A 68 10.63 -8.03 31.55
C ASN A 68 9.34 -7.39 31.02
N LYS A 69 8.24 -8.13 31.07
CA LYS A 69 6.94 -7.73 30.52
C LYS A 69 6.34 -6.49 31.21
N ASN A 70 6.73 -6.22 32.45
CA ASN A 70 6.23 -5.09 33.23
C ASN A 70 6.70 -3.71 32.73
N ARG A 71 7.65 -3.66 31.78
CA ARG A 71 8.12 -2.40 31.18
C ARG A 71 7.14 -1.81 30.17
N PHE A 72 6.28 -2.64 29.61
CA PHE A 72 5.32 -2.25 28.58
C PHE A 72 4.04 -1.75 29.23
N ARG A 73 3.48 -0.67 28.69
CA ARG A 73 2.31 0.03 29.26
C ARG A 73 1.00 -0.65 28.90
N SER A 74 0.99 -1.43 27.82
CA SER A 74 -0.19 -2.15 27.36
C SER A 74 0.18 -3.54 26.84
N TYR A 75 -0.85 -4.38 26.67
CA TYR A 75 -0.71 -5.68 26.01
C TYR A 75 -0.26 -5.52 24.55
N ASP A 76 -0.78 -4.51 23.87
CA ASP A 76 -0.50 -4.27 22.46
C ASP A 76 0.96 -3.88 22.26
N GLU A 77 1.50 -2.99 23.10
CA GLU A 77 2.91 -2.61 23.10
C GLU A 77 3.83 -3.81 23.36
N LEU A 78 3.43 -4.71 24.26
CA LEU A 78 4.16 -5.95 24.52
C LEU A 78 4.16 -6.88 23.30
N VAL A 79 3.03 -7.02 22.62
CA VAL A 79 2.90 -7.85 21.42
C VAL A 79 3.73 -7.28 20.27
N SER A 80 3.63 -5.98 20.01
CA SER A 80 4.44 -5.27 19.02
C SER A 80 5.93 -5.43 19.27
N ALA A 81 6.40 -5.19 20.49
CA ALA A 81 7.83 -5.35 20.81
C ALA A 81 8.33 -6.79 20.63
N GLY A 82 7.50 -7.78 20.93
CA GLY A 82 7.84 -9.18 20.69
C GLY A 82 7.92 -9.50 19.20
N PHE A 83 7.04 -8.90 18.40
CA PHE A 83 7.06 -9.01 16.95
C PHE A 83 8.29 -8.32 16.34
N ASP A 84 8.67 -7.13 16.81
CA ASP A 84 9.89 -6.45 16.36
C ASP A 84 11.13 -7.27 16.69
N GLU A 85 11.21 -7.86 17.90
CA GLU A 85 12.29 -8.77 18.26
C GLU A 85 12.33 -9.97 17.30
N HIS A 86 11.18 -10.56 16.97
CA HIS A 86 11.06 -11.65 16.00
C HIS A 86 11.56 -11.26 14.60
N ALA A 87 11.17 -10.09 14.10
CA ALA A 87 11.60 -9.57 12.81
C ALA A 87 13.10 -9.24 12.77
N SER A 88 13.63 -8.67 13.85
CA SER A 88 15.02 -8.19 13.94
C SER A 88 16.07 -9.26 13.65
N TYR A 89 15.78 -10.53 13.96
CA TYR A 89 16.70 -11.65 13.64
C TYR A 89 16.79 -11.95 12.14
N VAL A 90 15.78 -11.57 11.36
CA VAL A 90 15.67 -11.88 9.92
C VAL A 90 16.14 -10.70 9.05
N VAL A 91 15.96 -9.47 9.54
CA VAL A 91 16.31 -8.22 8.82
C VAL A 91 17.72 -8.22 8.23
N PRO A 92 18.80 -8.60 8.95
CA PRO A 92 20.15 -8.57 8.37
C PRO A 92 20.29 -9.49 7.14
N ALA A 93 19.58 -10.61 7.12
CA ALA A 93 19.59 -11.52 5.98
C ALA A 93 18.79 -10.96 4.79
N LEU A 94 17.67 -10.28 5.06
CA LEU A 94 16.89 -9.56 4.04
C LEU A 94 17.76 -8.49 3.36
N GLU A 95 18.45 -7.67 4.12
CA GLU A 95 19.34 -6.62 3.59
C GLU A 95 20.48 -7.20 2.74
N LYS A 96 21.06 -8.35 3.12
CA LYS A 96 22.07 -9.03 2.29
C LYS A 96 21.51 -9.57 0.98
N ILE A 97 20.26 -10.04 0.98
CA ILE A 97 19.58 -10.47 -0.24
C ILE A 97 19.28 -9.28 -1.16
N ILE A 98 18.83 -8.15 -0.61
CA ILE A 98 18.65 -6.90 -1.35
C ILE A 98 19.96 -6.47 -2.00
N GLN A 99 21.03 -6.34 -1.20
CA GLN A 99 22.36 -5.97 -1.71
C GLN A 99 22.83 -6.89 -2.83
N ARG A 100 22.56 -8.20 -2.71
CA ARG A 100 22.94 -9.19 -3.71
C ARG A 100 22.17 -8.97 -5.02
N ALA A 101 20.85 -8.81 -4.96
CA ALA A 101 20.02 -8.55 -6.14
C ALA A 101 20.46 -7.25 -6.85
N ILE A 102 20.77 -6.20 -6.09
CA ILE A 102 21.27 -4.93 -6.61
C ILE A 102 22.60 -5.12 -7.35
N THR A 103 23.53 -5.87 -6.74
CA THR A 103 24.86 -6.15 -7.33
C THR A 103 24.74 -6.93 -8.64
N ASP A 104 23.77 -7.84 -8.73
CA ASP A 104 23.51 -8.67 -9.90
C ASP A 104 22.58 -7.98 -10.94
N TYR A 105 22.11 -6.75 -10.66
CA TYR A 105 21.13 -5.99 -11.45
C TYR A 105 19.77 -6.69 -11.65
N ASP A 106 19.41 -7.57 -10.71
CA ASP A 106 18.18 -8.34 -10.74
C ASP A 106 17.04 -7.59 -10.03
N ASP A 107 15.87 -7.58 -10.66
CA ASP A 107 14.64 -7.15 -10.00
C ASP A 107 14.21 -8.20 -8.97
N ILE A 108 13.77 -7.77 -7.79
CA ILE A 108 13.39 -8.65 -6.69
C ILE A 108 12.12 -8.17 -5.98
N ILE A 109 11.26 -9.14 -5.64
CA ILE A 109 10.15 -8.95 -4.73
C ILE A 109 10.41 -9.78 -3.47
N LEU A 110 10.44 -9.11 -2.32
CA LEU A 110 10.45 -9.75 -1.01
C LEU A 110 9.06 -9.64 -0.40
N GLU A 111 8.53 -10.73 0.14
CA GLU A 111 7.23 -10.73 0.82
C GLU A 111 7.32 -11.32 2.23
N GLY A 112 6.53 -10.77 3.16
CA GLY A 112 6.21 -11.47 4.40
C GLY A 112 6.19 -10.61 5.65
N VAL A 113 5.97 -11.25 6.80
CA VAL A 113 5.72 -10.56 8.07
C VAL A 113 6.96 -9.86 8.62
N HIS A 114 8.17 -10.24 8.21
CA HIS A 114 9.42 -9.66 8.73
C HIS A 114 9.79 -8.34 8.04
N LEU A 115 9.01 -7.91 7.04
CA LEU A 115 9.19 -6.65 6.34
C LEU A 115 8.50 -5.54 7.14
N VAL A 116 9.21 -5.04 8.15
CA VAL A 116 8.76 -3.98 9.06
C VAL A 116 9.44 -2.66 8.66
N PRO A 117 8.69 -1.62 8.27
CA PRO A 117 9.24 -0.28 8.07
C PRO A 117 9.95 0.19 9.33
N GLY A 118 11.03 0.97 9.19
CA GLY A 118 11.87 1.40 10.31
C GLY A 118 12.89 0.37 10.81
N LEU A 119 12.61 -0.94 10.67
CA LEU A 119 13.60 -1.97 11.01
C LEU A 119 14.57 -2.29 9.85
N ILE A 120 14.10 -2.22 8.61
CA ILE A 120 14.93 -2.41 7.42
C ILE A 120 15.47 -1.06 6.99
N ASN A 121 16.81 -0.92 6.90
CA ASN A 121 17.41 0.30 6.40
C ASN A 121 17.36 0.31 4.87
N THR A 122 16.27 0.83 4.29
CA THR A 122 16.10 0.94 2.84
C THR A 122 16.89 2.08 2.22
N GLU A 123 17.17 3.15 2.97
CA GLU A 123 17.88 4.34 2.51
C GLU A 123 19.26 4.00 1.94
N GLN A 124 19.92 2.98 2.51
CA GLN A 124 21.24 2.52 2.04
C GLN A 124 21.25 1.99 0.60
N PHE A 125 20.08 1.76 -0.01
CA PHE A 125 19.94 1.16 -1.35
C PHE A 125 19.37 2.13 -2.40
N GLU A 126 18.91 3.32 -2.02
CA GLU A 126 18.19 4.24 -2.92
C GLU A 126 19.06 4.80 -4.06
N GLU A 127 20.37 4.95 -3.82
CA GLU A 127 21.31 5.41 -4.84
C GLU A 127 21.47 4.38 -5.97
N ASP A 128 21.30 3.09 -5.68
CA ASP A 128 21.60 1.99 -6.60
C ASP A 128 20.36 1.28 -7.15
N ALA A 129 19.19 1.41 -6.49
CA ALA A 129 17.96 0.70 -6.85
C ALA A 129 16.70 1.56 -6.70
N ASN A 130 15.62 1.17 -7.38
CA ASN A 130 14.29 1.74 -7.16
C ASN A 130 13.60 0.94 -6.05
N ILE A 131 13.50 1.52 -4.85
CA ILE A 131 12.94 0.86 -3.68
C ILE A 131 11.46 1.21 -3.55
N TYR A 132 10.62 0.18 -3.37
CA TYR A 132 9.20 0.34 -3.07
C TYR A 132 8.85 -0.51 -1.87
N PHE A 133 8.33 0.12 -0.81
CA PHE A 133 7.91 -0.57 0.40
C PHE A 133 6.40 -0.42 0.59
N PHE A 134 5.69 -1.53 0.46
CA PHE A 134 4.24 -1.61 0.64
C PHE A 134 3.88 -2.40 1.90
N ILE A 135 2.95 -1.86 2.69
CA ILE A 135 2.25 -2.60 3.74
C ILE A 135 0.81 -2.84 3.31
N LEU A 136 0.43 -4.11 3.17
CA LEU A 136 -0.97 -4.46 2.86
C LEU A 136 -1.82 -4.40 4.12
N SER A 137 -2.95 -3.69 4.02
CA SER A 137 -3.94 -3.57 5.09
C SER A 137 -5.25 -4.28 4.76
N SER A 138 -6.02 -4.62 5.78
CA SER A 138 -7.39 -5.14 5.66
C SER A 138 -8.22 -4.62 6.82
N ASP A 139 -9.52 -4.44 6.61
CA ASP A 139 -10.44 -4.30 7.74
C ASP A 139 -10.50 -5.61 8.54
N GLU A 140 -10.94 -5.50 9.80
CA GLU A 140 -10.92 -6.61 10.75
C GLU A 140 -11.83 -7.77 10.31
N GLU A 141 -13.00 -7.48 9.73
CA GLU A 141 -13.93 -8.52 9.29
C GLU A 141 -13.33 -9.32 8.13
N SER A 142 -12.87 -8.63 7.08
CA SER A 142 -12.19 -9.24 5.94
C SER A 142 -10.93 -10.01 6.36
N HIS A 143 -10.16 -9.46 7.31
CA HIS A 143 -8.96 -10.13 7.84
C HIS A 143 -9.35 -11.42 8.56
N LYS A 144 -10.36 -11.37 9.42
CA LYS A 144 -10.87 -12.54 10.16
C LYS A 144 -11.37 -13.62 9.22
N GLU A 145 -12.16 -13.27 8.20
CA GLU A 145 -12.65 -14.22 7.20
C GLU A 145 -11.51 -14.95 6.48
N ARG A 146 -10.52 -14.18 5.98
CA ARG A 146 -9.33 -14.75 5.31
C ARG A 146 -8.50 -15.60 6.26
N PHE A 147 -8.36 -15.17 7.51
CA PHE A 147 -7.62 -15.89 8.55
C PHE A 147 -8.27 -17.24 8.87
N VAL A 148 -9.60 -17.28 8.97
CA VAL A 148 -10.38 -18.52 9.17
C VAL A 148 -10.25 -19.44 7.95
N LYS A 149 -10.42 -18.92 6.74
CA LYS A 149 -10.30 -19.70 5.49
C LYS A 149 -8.94 -20.39 5.40
N ARG A 150 -7.86 -19.65 5.70
CA ARG A 150 -6.49 -20.18 5.73
C ARG A 150 -6.31 -21.28 6.78
N ALA A 151 -6.90 -21.14 7.97
CA ALA A 151 -6.81 -22.17 9.00
C ALA A 151 -7.48 -23.50 8.57
N VAL A 152 -8.61 -23.41 7.85
CA VAL A 152 -9.32 -24.56 7.28
C VAL A 152 -8.49 -25.25 6.20
N GLU A 153 -7.92 -24.49 5.27
CA GLU A 153 -7.13 -25.01 4.14
C GLU A 153 -5.83 -25.70 4.58
N ILE A 154 -5.16 -25.21 5.62
CA ILE A 154 -3.84 -25.73 6.03
C ILE A 154 -3.98 -26.94 7.00
N HIS A 155 -5.20 -27.35 7.38
CA HIS A 155 -5.45 -28.40 8.39
C HIS A 155 -4.65 -28.24 9.69
N ARG A 156 -4.20 -27.02 10.00
CA ARG A 156 -3.53 -26.69 11.26
C ARG A 156 -4.62 -26.51 12.30
N GLY A 157 -4.74 -27.48 13.19
CA GLY A 157 -5.77 -27.52 14.24
C GLY A 157 -5.99 -26.15 14.90
N GLY A 158 -7.26 -25.83 15.17
CA GLY A 158 -7.81 -24.48 15.41
C GLY A 158 -7.15 -23.55 16.44
N LYS A 159 -6.06 -23.95 17.11
CA LYS A 159 -5.25 -23.09 17.99
C LYS A 159 -4.73 -21.82 17.32
N GLN A 160 -4.59 -21.81 15.99
CA GLN A 160 -4.17 -20.60 15.28
C GLN A 160 -5.24 -19.50 15.34
N LEU A 161 -6.52 -19.86 15.44
CA LEU A 161 -7.64 -18.91 15.56
C LEU A 161 -7.62 -18.16 16.90
N ASP A 162 -7.07 -18.78 17.95
CA ASP A 162 -6.95 -18.18 19.28
C ASP A 162 -6.05 -16.92 19.26
N PHE A 163 -5.17 -16.80 18.26
CA PHE A 163 -4.21 -15.71 18.12
C PHE A 163 -4.63 -14.61 17.14
N PHE A 164 -5.92 -14.53 16.79
CA PHE A 164 -6.39 -13.48 15.90
C PHE A 164 -6.12 -12.08 16.49
N LYS A 165 -6.30 -11.92 17.81
CA LYS A 165 -6.05 -10.65 18.50
C LYS A 165 -4.61 -10.18 18.32
N GLU A 166 -3.64 -11.05 18.52
CA GLU A 166 -2.22 -10.74 18.36
C GLU A 166 -1.87 -10.45 16.91
N ASN A 167 -2.46 -11.16 15.95
CA ASN A 167 -2.28 -10.85 14.53
C ASN A 167 -2.89 -9.50 14.14
N ARG A 168 -3.99 -9.09 14.78
CA ARG A 168 -4.60 -7.76 14.60
C ARG A 168 -3.71 -6.67 15.18
N ILE A 169 -3.14 -6.88 16.36
CA ILE A 169 -2.17 -5.95 16.96
C ILE A 169 -0.95 -5.80 16.04
N ILE A 170 -0.38 -6.90 15.54
CA ILE A 170 0.75 -6.86 14.59
C ILE A 170 0.37 -6.12 13.30
N HIS A 171 -0.85 -6.32 12.80
CA HIS A 171 -1.32 -5.57 11.64
C HIS A 171 -1.31 -4.07 11.93
N ASP A 172 -1.92 -3.63 13.02
CA ASP A 172 -2.03 -2.21 13.35
C ASP A 172 -0.66 -1.58 13.66
N HIS A 173 0.24 -2.35 14.27
CA HIS A 173 1.65 -2.00 14.44
C HIS A 173 2.33 -1.73 13.09
N LEU A 174 2.23 -2.66 12.14
CA LEU A 174 2.80 -2.49 10.79
C LEU A 174 2.24 -1.27 10.06
N LEU A 175 0.97 -0.91 10.27
CA LEU A 175 0.39 0.31 9.70
C LEU A 175 0.98 1.56 10.34
N SER A 176 1.15 1.57 11.66
CA SER A 176 1.80 2.67 12.38
C SER A 176 3.23 2.87 11.90
N GLU A 177 4.01 1.79 11.81
CA GLU A 177 5.39 1.85 11.32
C GLU A 177 5.46 2.34 9.87
N ALA A 178 4.50 1.94 9.03
CA ALA A 178 4.43 2.41 7.65
C ALA A 178 4.18 3.91 7.56
N GLU A 179 3.26 4.44 8.36
CA GLU A 179 2.97 5.87 8.42
C GLU A 179 4.18 6.66 8.93
N GLU A 180 4.83 6.20 10.00
CA GLU A 180 5.99 6.85 10.61
C GLU A 180 7.21 6.90 9.66
N HIS A 181 7.42 5.85 8.87
CA HIS A 181 8.58 5.71 7.99
C HIS A 181 8.28 5.93 6.50
N GLY A 182 7.08 6.43 6.17
CA GLY A 182 6.71 6.78 4.79
C GLY A 182 6.54 5.59 3.84
N ALA A 183 6.32 4.38 4.34
CA ALA A 183 5.98 3.22 3.51
C ALA A 183 4.52 3.28 3.05
N ALA A 184 4.24 2.86 1.82
CA ALA A 184 2.92 2.97 1.23
C ALA A 184 1.95 1.91 1.80
N VAL A 185 0.83 2.34 2.37
CA VAL A 185 -0.22 1.44 2.87
C VAL A 185 -1.25 1.16 1.76
N ILE A 186 -1.43 -0.11 1.40
CA ILE A 186 -2.36 -0.53 0.34
C ILE A 186 -3.46 -1.40 0.92
N LYS A 187 -4.71 -0.93 0.86
CA LYS A 187 -5.88 -1.72 1.25
C LYS A 187 -6.07 -2.92 0.33
N SER A 188 -6.11 -4.11 0.91
CA SER A 188 -6.26 -5.38 0.22
C SER A 188 -7.73 -5.69 -0.04
N GLU A 189 -8.21 -5.32 -1.24
CA GLU A 189 -9.58 -5.57 -1.70
C GLU A 189 -9.61 -6.82 -2.60
N THR A 190 -9.78 -6.64 -3.91
CA THR A 190 -9.60 -7.69 -4.91
C THR A 190 -8.15 -7.69 -5.40
N ILE A 191 -7.72 -8.83 -5.94
CA ILE A 191 -6.36 -8.98 -6.51
C ILE A 191 -6.08 -7.89 -7.54
N GLU A 192 -6.98 -7.69 -8.50
CA GLU A 192 -6.85 -6.67 -9.55
C GLU A 192 -6.71 -5.25 -8.98
N LYS A 193 -7.61 -4.84 -8.07
CA LYS A 193 -7.57 -3.50 -7.48
C LYS A 193 -6.30 -3.26 -6.67
N THR A 194 -5.87 -4.25 -5.89
CA THR A 194 -4.66 -4.13 -5.09
C THR A 194 -3.42 -4.08 -5.96
N LEU A 195 -3.34 -4.90 -7.02
CA LEU A 195 -2.25 -4.83 -8.00
C LEU A 195 -2.19 -3.48 -8.70
N ASP A 196 -3.34 -2.97 -9.14
CA ASP A 196 -3.41 -1.67 -9.81
C ASP A 196 -2.85 -0.56 -8.94
N LYS A 197 -3.23 -0.51 -7.66
CA LYS A 197 -2.69 0.48 -6.73
C LYS A 197 -1.17 0.37 -6.59
N ILE A 198 -0.65 -0.85 -6.39
CA ILE A 198 0.80 -1.09 -6.29
C ILE A 198 1.51 -0.65 -7.57
N LEU A 199 0.98 -1.02 -8.74
CA LEU A 199 1.55 -0.67 -10.04
C LEU A 199 1.51 0.84 -10.30
N SER A 200 0.46 1.54 -9.88
CA SER A 200 0.41 3.01 -9.95
C SER A 200 1.54 3.66 -9.15
N HIS A 201 1.85 3.14 -7.95
CA HIS A 201 2.99 3.60 -7.15
C HIS A 201 4.33 3.31 -7.84
N ILE A 202 4.45 2.17 -8.53
CA ILE A 202 5.70 1.77 -9.20
C ILE A 202 5.93 2.60 -10.47
N HIS A 203 4.92 2.72 -11.32
CA HIS A 203 5.09 3.27 -12.65
C HIS A 203 5.10 4.80 -12.71
N ASN A 204 4.61 5.50 -11.68
CA ASN A 204 4.47 6.97 -11.67
C ASN A 204 3.83 7.53 -12.96
N SER A 205 3.02 6.70 -13.65
CA SER A 205 2.34 7.07 -14.88
C SER A 205 1.27 8.08 -14.52
N SER A 206 1.53 9.34 -14.84
CA SER A 206 0.60 10.44 -14.59
C SER A 206 0.32 11.20 -15.88
N MET A 207 -0.88 11.76 -15.96
CA MET A 207 -1.33 12.56 -17.08
C MET A 207 -2.12 13.74 -16.55
N ASN A 208 -1.93 14.91 -17.18
CA ASN A 208 -2.77 16.07 -16.93
C ASN A 208 -3.93 16.07 -17.92
N ILE A 209 -5.15 16.18 -17.39
CA ILE A 209 -6.38 16.29 -18.16
C ILE A 209 -7.04 17.64 -17.85
N LYS A 210 -7.44 18.37 -18.88
CA LYS A 210 -8.22 19.61 -18.75
C LYS A 210 -9.69 19.27 -18.61
N LEU A 211 -10.19 19.22 -17.38
CA LEU A 211 -11.58 18.89 -17.11
C LEU A 211 -12.49 20.11 -17.16
N ILE A 212 -13.66 19.96 -17.78
CA ILE A 212 -14.69 21.00 -17.94
C ILE A 212 -16.06 20.62 -17.34
N ASN A 213 -16.18 19.44 -16.72
CA ASN A 213 -17.37 18.99 -16.01
C ASN A 213 -17.91 20.01 -14.98
N SER A 214 -19.21 20.00 -14.73
CA SER A 214 -19.86 20.71 -13.62
C SER A 214 -19.64 20.00 -12.28
N VAL A 215 -20.01 20.67 -11.18
CA VAL A 215 -19.99 20.05 -9.84
C VAL A 215 -20.98 18.89 -9.74
N ASP A 216 -22.11 18.96 -10.44
CA ASP A 216 -23.10 17.87 -10.48
C ASP A 216 -22.55 16.61 -11.17
N GLU A 217 -21.68 16.78 -12.16
CA GLU A 217 -21.02 15.70 -12.91
C GLU A 217 -19.76 15.16 -12.21
N LEU A 218 -19.29 15.80 -11.14
CA LEU A 218 -18.08 15.40 -10.43
C LEU A 218 -18.14 13.94 -9.93
N SER A 219 -19.32 13.49 -9.53
CA SER A 219 -19.54 12.11 -9.10
C SER A 219 -19.25 11.09 -10.22
N ASP A 220 -19.66 11.38 -11.46
CA ASP A 220 -19.43 10.50 -12.63
C ASP A 220 -17.95 10.54 -13.04
N VAL A 221 -17.31 11.72 -13.01
CA VAL A 221 -15.87 11.86 -13.27
C VAL A 221 -15.04 11.03 -12.28
N ILE A 222 -15.32 11.16 -10.98
CA ILE A 222 -14.61 10.40 -9.94
C ILE A 222 -14.85 8.90 -10.10
N LYS A 223 -16.09 8.51 -10.43
CA LYS A 223 -16.41 7.11 -10.73
C LYS A 223 -15.59 6.57 -11.90
N ILE A 224 -15.51 7.31 -13.02
CA ILE A 224 -14.74 6.89 -14.20
C ILE A 224 -13.26 6.72 -13.83
N ILE A 225 -12.65 7.71 -13.16
CA ILE A 225 -11.23 7.68 -12.83
C ILE A 225 -10.92 6.57 -11.83
N ILE A 226 -11.65 6.53 -10.71
CA ILE A 226 -11.30 5.70 -9.54
C ILE A 226 -12.04 4.37 -9.58
N ASN A 227 -13.36 4.38 -9.64
CA ASN A 227 -14.16 3.16 -9.49
C ASN A 227 -14.07 2.23 -10.71
N ASP A 228 -14.13 2.79 -11.90
CA ASP A 228 -14.24 2.03 -13.14
C ASP A 228 -12.86 1.67 -13.72
N ASN A 229 -11.81 2.45 -13.40
CA ASN A 229 -10.48 2.27 -13.98
C ASN A 229 -9.34 2.14 -12.95
N ASN A 230 -9.61 2.18 -11.64
CA ASN A 230 -8.61 2.09 -10.57
C ASN A 230 -7.47 3.11 -10.68
N GLY A 231 -7.76 4.30 -11.23
CA GLY A 231 -6.84 5.43 -11.21
C GLY A 231 -6.91 6.21 -9.90
N SER A 232 -6.13 7.28 -9.81
CA SER A 232 -6.14 8.23 -8.70
C SER A 232 -6.16 9.66 -9.21
N VAL A 233 -6.62 10.58 -8.36
CA VAL A 233 -6.54 12.02 -8.58
C VAL A 233 -5.50 12.59 -7.62
N GLU A 234 -4.38 13.05 -8.17
CA GLU A 234 -3.24 13.54 -7.38
C GLU A 234 -3.39 15.02 -7.04
N LYS A 235 -3.71 15.82 -8.07
CA LYS A 235 -3.68 17.28 -7.99
C LYS A 235 -4.74 17.89 -8.90
N ILE A 236 -5.38 18.95 -8.42
CA ILE A 236 -6.30 19.77 -9.19
C ILE A 236 -5.80 21.22 -9.14
N THR A 237 -5.72 21.85 -10.30
CA THR A 237 -5.27 23.24 -10.46
C THR A 237 -6.37 24.05 -11.13
N TYR A 238 -6.79 25.12 -10.47
CA TYR A 238 -7.82 26.04 -10.95
C TYR A 238 -7.15 27.32 -11.47
N ASN A 239 -7.25 27.54 -12.77
CA ASN A 239 -6.70 28.72 -13.44
C ASN A 239 -7.76 29.83 -13.45
N ILE A 240 -7.74 30.69 -12.43
CA ILE A 240 -8.73 31.74 -12.25
C ILE A 240 -8.34 32.98 -13.05
N LYS A 241 -9.24 33.42 -13.94
CA LYS A 241 -9.02 34.60 -14.77
C LYS A 241 -8.80 35.85 -13.90
N GLY A 242 -7.69 36.55 -14.14
CA GLY A 242 -7.31 37.76 -13.39
C GLY A 242 -6.33 37.53 -12.23
N PHE A 243 -6.01 36.28 -11.92
CA PHE A 243 -4.97 35.92 -10.95
C PHE A 243 -3.72 35.41 -11.68
N LYS A 244 -2.54 35.79 -11.18
CA LYS A 244 -1.26 35.34 -11.75
C LYS A 244 -0.88 33.92 -11.35
N GLU A 245 -1.30 33.51 -10.15
CA GLU A 245 -1.01 32.19 -9.61
C GLU A 245 -2.31 31.37 -9.55
N PRO A 246 -2.29 30.11 -9.99
CA PRO A 246 -3.46 29.26 -9.92
C PRO A 246 -3.69 28.73 -8.51
N LEU A 247 -4.94 28.44 -8.18
CA LEU A 247 -5.26 27.74 -6.93
C LEU A 247 -4.96 26.25 -7.12
N VAL A 248 -3.99 25.73 -6.37
CA VAL A 248 -3.61 24.32 -6.40
C VAL A 248 -4.18 23.60 -5.17
N ARG A 249 -4.83 22.45 -5.40
CA ARG A 249 -5.24 21.52 -4.34
C ARG A 249 -4.62 20.14 -4.61
N THR A 250 -3.82 19.67 -3.66
CA THR A 250 -3.36 18.27 -3.62
C THR A 250 -4.45 17.45 -2.95
N VAL A 251 -4.96 16.41 -3.62
CA VAL A 251 -6.20 15.72 -3.18
C VAL A 251 -5.97 14.24 -2.88
N HIS A 252 -4.91 13.61 -3.43
CA HIS A 252 -4.54 12.20 -3.22
C HIS A 252 -5.74 11.26 -3.00
N VAL A 253 -6.70 11.26 -3.93
CA VAL A 253 -7.87 10.37 -3.85
C VAL A 253 -7.57 9.11 -4.63
N ASN A 254 -7.41 7.98 -3.92
CA ASN A 254 -6.91 6.71 -4.49
C ASN A 254 -7.76 5.48 -4.09
N ASP A 255 -8.89 5.69 -3.40
CA ASP A 255 -9.77 4.60 -2.97
C ASP A 255 -11.25 5.01 -2.97
N ASN A 256 -12.13 4.00 -3.01
CA ASN A 256 -13.56 4.18 -3.13
C ASN A 256 -14.20 4.84 -1.89
N GLU A 257 -13.67 4.60 -0.69
CA GLU A 257 -14.21 5.23 0.53
C GLU A 257 -13.84 6.71 0.57
N SER A 258 -12.58 7.06 0.29
CA SER A 258 -12.13 8.44 0.25
C SER A 258 -12.84 9.23 -0.85
N ALA A 259 -13.00 8.63 -2.02
CA ALA A 259 -13.79 9.18 -3.12
C ALA A 259 -15.25 9.44 -2.72
N LYS A 260 -15.90 8.44 -2.11
CA LYS A 260 -17.28 8.57 -1.64
C LYS A 260 -17.43 9.64 -0.56
N ARG A 261 -16.55 9.65 0.46
CA ARG A 261 -16.56 10.67 1.53
C ARG A 261 -16.40 12.07 0.95
N PHE A 262 -15.52 12.24 -0.03
CA PHE A 262 -15.33 13.53 -0.70
C PHE A 262 -16.61 13.97 -1.44
N ILE A 263 -17.21 13.09 -2.24
CA ILE A 263 -18.46 13.39 -2.96
C ILE A 263 -19.61 13.68 -1.99
N ASP A 264 -19.77 12.87 -0.94
CA ASP A 264 -20.81 13.05 0.08
C ASP A 264 -20.63 14.38 0.82
N ASN A 265 -19.39 14.77 1.14
CA ASN A 265 -19.09 16.04 1.79
C ASN A 265 -19.41 17.26 0.92
N VAL A 266 -19.28 17.16 -0.40
CA VAL A 266 -19.62 18.23 -1.34
C VAL A 266 -21.13 18.26 -1.60
N THR A 267 -21.77 17.09 -1.73
CA THR A 267 -23.17 16.99 -2.15
C THR A 267 -24.14 17.28 -1.01
N ASN A 268 -23.82 16.86 0.22
CA ASN A 268 -24.71 17.00 1.38
C ASN A 268 -24.62 18.36 2.08
N ASP A 269 -23.67 19.22 1.70
CA ASP A 269 -23.47 20.55 2.28
C ASP A 269 -23.70 21.62 1.20
N PRO A 270 -24.88 22.28 1.19
CA PRO A 270 -25.22 23.27 0.17
C PRO A 270 -24.20 24.39 0.05
N SER A 271 -23.61 24.82 1.18
CA SER A 271 -22.63 25.90 1.20
C SER A 271 -21.33 25.51 0.50
N LYS A 272 -20.87 24.26 0.69
CA LYS A 272 -19.68 23.74 0.01
C LYS A 272 -19.93 23.51 -1.47
N LYS A 273 -21.13 23.02 -1.82
CA LYS A 273 -21.52 22.84 -3.22
C LYS A 273 -21.52 24.18 -3.96
N GLU A 274 -22.11 25.21 -3.35
CA GLU A 274 -22.15 26.57 -3.91
C GLU A 274 -20.74 27.14 -4.09
N TYR A 275 -19.90 27.07 -3.05
CA TYR A 275 -18.50 27.49 -3.13
C TYR A 275 -17.71 26.77 -4.24
N LEU A 276 -17.85 25.45 -4.35
CA LEU A 276 -17.15 24.69 -5.40
C LEU A 276 -17.68 25.03 -6.79
N THR A 277 -18.99 25.32 -6.91
CA THR A 277 -19.62 25.73 -8.17
C THR A 277 -19.11 27.10 -8.62
N GLU A 278 -19.00 28.07 -7.71
CA GLU A 278 -18.37 29.35 -7.99
C GLU A 278 -16.92 29.18 -8.45
N LEU A 279 -16.15 28.33 -7.76
CA LEU A 279 -14.77 28.04 -8.14
C LEU A 279 -14.66 27.41 -9.54
N TYR A 280 -15.59 26.53 -9.90
CA TYR A 280 -15.65 25.92 -11.23
C TYR A 280 -15.99 26.97 -12.30
N ASN A 281 -16.90 27.90 -12.03
CA ASN A 281 -17.29 28.96 -12.96
C ASN A 281 -16.19 30.00 -13.19
N LEU A 282 -15.29 30.17 -12.22
CA LEU A 282 -14.15 31.07 -12.30
C LEU A 282 -12.97 30.54 -13.14
N SER A 283 -13.00 29.26 -13.50
CA SER A 283 -11.94 28.56 -14.23
C SER A 283 -12.52 27.98 -15.53
N GLU A 284 -11.95 28.33 -16.69
CA GLU A 284 -12.42 27.82 -17.99
C GLU A 284 -12.32 26.29 -18.08
N TYR A 285 -11.27 25.74 -17.49
CA TYR A 285 -11.05 24.31 -17.29
C TYR A 285 -10.24 24.12 -16.00
N ARG A 286 -10.12 22.88 -15.54
CA ARG A 286 -9.29 22.51 -14.38
C ARG A 286 -8.22 21.53 -14.84
N ASP A 287 -6.96 21.89 -14.67
CA ASP A 287 -5.86 20.95 -14.90
C ASP A 287 -5.86 19.92 -13.76
N THR A 288 -6.20 18.69 -14.11
CA THR A 288 -6.32 17.58 -13.17
C THR A 288 -5.25 16.55 -13.48
N THR A 289 -4.32 16.36 -12.55
CA THR A 289 -3.30 15.31 -12.63
C THR A 289 -3.91 14.01 -12.13
N ILE A 290 -4.05 13.03 -13.02
CA ILE A 290 -4.45 11.67 -12.67
C ILE A 290 -3.25 10.73 -12.77
N SER A 291 -3.28 9.63 -12.01
CA SER A 291 -2.32 8.52 -12.18
C SER A 291 -3.04 7.18 -12.33
N ALA A 292 -2.38 6.22 -12.98
CA ALA A 292 -2.89 4.86 -13.13
C ALA A 292 -1.76 3.84 -13.28
N SER A 293 -2.10 2.55 -13.24
CA SER A 293 -1.13 1.46 -13.30
C SER A 293 -0.40 1.33 -14.64
N SER A 294 -0.91 1.95 -15.71
CA SER A 294 -0.27 1.96 -17.03
C SER A 294 -0.75 3.12 -17.90
N GLU A 295 0.02 3.45 -18.94
CA GLU A 295 -0.40 4.39 -19.99
C GLU A 295 -1.68 3.94 -20.71
N GLU A 296 -1.86 2.64 -20.92
CA GLU A 296 -3.08 2.09 -21.53
C GLU A 296 -4.32 2.45 -20.70
N LYS A 297 -4.23 2.35 -19.37
CA LYS A 297 -5.32 2.76 -18.49
C LYS A 297 -5.54 4.27 -18.47
N LEU A 298 -4.47 5.07 -18.45
CA LEU A 298 -4.59 6.52 -18.57
C LEU A 298 -5.33 6.90 -19.86
N ASN A 299 -4.96 6.30 -20.98
CA ASN A 299 -5.62 6.51 -22.27
C ASN A 299 -7.09 6.05 -22.26
N LYS A 300 -7.39 4.94 -21.58
CA LYS A 300 -8.77 4.47 -21.38
C LYS A 300 -9.61 5.47 -20.57
N ILE A 301 -9.07 5.98 -19.46
CA ILE A 301 -9.72 7.01 -18.64
C ILE A 301 -9.96 8.27 -19.46
N LEU A 302 -8.93 8.77 -20.16
CA LEU A 302 -9.04 9.96 -21.02
C LEU A 302 -10.14 9.77 -22.08
N LYS A 303 -10.18 8.59 -22.72
CA LYS A 303 -11.20 8.28 -23.71
C LYS A 303 -12.61 8.29 -23.11
N GLU A 304 -12.83 7.60 -21.99
CA GLU A 304 -14.15 7.55 -21.33
C GLU A 304 -14.62 8.95 -20.88
N LEU A 305 -13.72 9.78 -20.35
CA LEU A 305 -14.02 11.17 -19.98
C LEU A 305 -14.30 12.05 -21.21
N THR A 306 -13.58 11.84 -22.31
CA THR A 306 -13.77 12.57 -23.57
C THR A 306 -15.10 12.21 -24.22
N ASP A 307 -15.44 10.91 -24.27
CA ASP A 307 -16.70 10.41 -24.80
C ASP A 307 -17.92 10.95 -24.03
N LYS A 308 -17.73 11.29 -22.75
CA LYS A 308 -18.72 11.95 -21.89
C LYS A 308 -18.77 13.47 -22.02
N GLY A 309 -17.84 14.09 -22.77
CA GLY A 309 -17.74 15.54 -22.92
C GLY A 309 -17.15 16.26 -21.69
N TYR A 310 -16.45 15.55 -20.81
CA TYR A 310 -15.85 16.13 -19.60
C TYR A 310 -14.46 16.72 -19.81
N VAL A 311 -13.87 16.51 -20.99
CA VAL A 311 -12.52 16.96 -21.34
C VAL A 311 -12.62 18.11 -22.34
N LEU A 312 -11.82 19.15 -22.12
CA LEU A 312 -11.62 20.21 -23.11
C LEU A 312 -10.80 19.65 -24.27
N ASN A 313 -11.45 19.41 -25.41
CA ASN A 313 -10.75 19.05 -26.64
C ASN A 313 -10.00 20.27 -27.20
N GLU A 314 -8.71 20.10 -27.48
CA GLU A 314 -7.90 21.09 -28.22
C GLU A 314 -8.15 21.00 -29.73
#